data_AF-A0AAE3DGD3-F1
#
_entry.id   AF-A0AAE3DGD3-F1
#
_cell.length_a   1.000
_cell.length_b   1.000
_cell.length_c   1.000
_cell.angle_alpha   90.00
_cell.angle_beta   90.00
_cell.angle_gamma   90.00
#
_symmetry.space_group_name_H-M   'P 1'
#
loop_
_entity.id
_entity.type
_entity.pdbx_description
1 polymer ?
#
loop_
_entity_poly.entity_id
_entity_poly.type
_entity_poly.pdbx_seq_one_letter_code
_entity_poly.pdbx_strand_id
1 'polypeptide(L)'
;MTDKEFSLRLAKLRTQKGVSARDMSLSMGQNPGYINNIETGKSMPSLSGFFYICDYLDITARDFFDDGNEYPEQLRAVFQDMQKLSPEQLQNIHAIVKGLLR
;
A
#
# COMPACT_ATOMS: atom_id res chain seq x y z
N MET A 1 -7.87 -4.91 2.12
CA MET A 1 -7.07 -4.49 3.29
C MET A 1 -8.02 -4.25 4.46
N THR A 2 -7.84 -4.99 5.55
CA THR A 2 -8.51 -4.81 6.86
C THR A 2 -7.71 -3.84 7.73
N ASP A 3 -8.29 -3.36 8.83
CA ASP A 3 -7.59 -2.47 9.79
C ASP A 3 -6.32 -3.11 10.36
N LYS A 4 -6.34 -4.44 10.58
CA LYS A 4 -5.18 -5.19 11.04
C LYS A 4 -4.08 -5.23 9.97
N GLU A 5 -4.44 -5.49 8.72
CA GLU A 5 -3.50 -5.49 7.60
C GLU A 5 -2.90 -4.11 7.38
N PHE A 6 -3.71 -3.05 7.50
CA PHE A 6 -3.26 -1.66 7.44
C PHE A 6 -2.21 -1.36 8.51
N SER A 7 -2.50 -1.73 9.76
CA SER A 7 -1.62 -1.51 10.91
C SER A 7 -0.27 -2.21 10.74
N LEU A 8 -0.28 -3.46 10.27
CA LEU A 8 0.92 -4.24 9.98
C LEU A 8 1.72 -3.65 8.81
N ARG A 9 1.04 -3.21 7.75
CA ARG A 9 1.67 -2.59 6.58
C ARG A 9 2.36 -1.27 6.95
N LEU A 10 1.72 -0.43 7.76
CA LEU A 10 2.31 0.79 8.30
C LEU A 10 3.60 0.48 9.08
N ALA A 11 3.53 -0.48 10.01
CA ALA A 11 4.69 -0.88 10.80
C ALA A 11 5.85 -1.40 9.93
N LYS A 12 5.54 -2.20 8.90
CA LYS A 12 6.52 -2.71 7.93
C LYS A 12 7.21 -1.58 7.16
N LEU A 13 6.44 -0.65 6.59
CA LEU A 13 7.00 0.47 5.83
C LEU A 13 7.82 1.42 6.71
N ARG A 14 7.34 1.69 7.93
CA ARG A 14 8.08 2.51 8.91
C ARG A 14 9.41 1.88 9.28
N THR A 15 9.43 0.56 9.55
CA THR A 15 10.66 -0.15 9.91
C THR A 15 11.63 -0.25 8.74
N GLN A 16 11.15 -0.39 7.50
CA GLN A 16 11.96 -0.30 6.29
C GLN A 16 12.63 1.08 6.13
N LYS A 17 11.94 2.16 6.51
CA LYS A 17 12.51 3.51 6.55
C LYS A 17 13.49 3.73 7.72
N GLY A 18 13.57 2.81 8.67
CA GLY A 18 14.52 2.86 9.79
C GLY A 18 14.18 3.85 10.90
N VAL A 19 12.90 4.25 11.03
CA VAL A 19 12.47 5.26 12.02
C VAL A 19 11.58 4.66 13.11
N SER A 20 11.64 5.21 14.33
CA SER A 20 10.74 4.76 15.41
C SER A 20 9.33 5.34 15.23
N ALA A 21 8.31 4.66 15.77
CA ALA A 21 6.93 5.16 15.75
C ALA A 21 6.80 6.53 16.44
N ARG A 22 7.58 6.75 17.51
CA ARG A 22 7.64 8.02 18.22
C ARG A 22 8.24 9.13 17.36
N ASP A 23 9.38 8.88 16.73
CA ASP A 23 10.07 9.89 15.92
C ASP A 23 9.25 10.26 14.69
N MET A 24 8.62 9.27 14.03
CA MET A 24 7.70 9.51 12.94
C MET A 24 6.50 10.36 13.38
N SER A 25 5.90 10.04 14.53
CA SER A 25 4.77 10.82 15.07
C SER A 25 5.17 12.29 15.30
N LEU A 26 6.32 12.53 15.94
CA LEU A 26 6.82 13.88 16.22
C LEU A 26 7.18 14.65 14.94
N SER A 27 7.79 13.98 13.97
CA SER A 27 8.18 14.58 12.69
C SER A 27 6.97 14.99 11.85
N MET A 28 5.85 14.29 12.02
CA MET A 28 4.56 14.64 11.42
C MET A 28 3.78 15.70 12.22
N GLY A 29 4.37 16.29 13.27
CA GLY A 29 3.70 17.26 14.14
C GLY A 29 2.56 16.66 14.99
N GLN A 30 2.55 15.34 15.15
CA GLN A 30 1.55 14.61 15.94
C GLN A 30 2.04 14.34 17.36
N ASN A 31 1.13 13.91 18.23
CA ASN A 31 1.50 13.47 19.57
C ASN A 31 2.39 12.20 19.51
N PRO A 32 3.27 11.95 20.50
CA PRO A 32 4.25 10.85 20.46
C PRO A 32 3.67 9.44 20.27
N GLY A 33 2.39 9.25 20.58
CA GLY A 33 1.70 7.97 20.49
C GLY A 33 0.93 7.75 19.20
N TYR A 34 0.88 8.73 18.29
CA TYR A 34 0.01 8.70 17.11
C TYR A 34 0.23 7.46 16.23
N ILE A 35 1.45 7.27 15.73
CA ILE A 35 1.76 6.11 14.87
C ILE A 35 1.65 4.80 15.64
N ASN A 36 2.09 4.77 16.90
CA ASN A 36 1.99 3.57 17.73
C ASN A 36 0.53 3.15 17.96
N ASN A 37 -0.38 4.10 18.16
CA ASN A 37 -1.81 3.81 18.33
C ASN A 37 -2.42 3.24 17.04
N ILE A 38 -1.95 3.69 15.87
CA ILE A 38 -2.35 3.12 14.58
C ILE A 38 -1.78 1.71 14.41
N GLU A 39 -0.48 1.51 14.62
CA GLU A 39 0.17 0.21 14.47
C GLU A 39 -0.35 -0.87 15.45
N THR A 40 -0.85 -0.44 16.61
CA THR A 40 -1.48 -1.33 17.60
C THR A 40 -3.00 -1.48 17.42
N GLY A 41 -3.60 -0.86 16.39
CA GLY A 41 -5.02 -0.94 16.10
C GLY A 41 -5.93 -0.22 17.10
N LYS A 42 -5.38 0.67 17.95
CA LYS A 42 -6.16 1.49 18.90
C LYS A 42 -6.92 2.62 18.21
N SER A 43 -6.45 3.05 17.05
CA SER A 43 -7.04 4.14 16.27
C SER A 43 -6.72 3.97 14.79
N MET A 44 -7.51 4.59 13.92
CA MET A 44 -7.20 4.73 12.50
C MET A 44 -6.85 6.19 12.17
N PRO A 45 -5.94 6.43 11.22
CA PRO A 45 -5.72 7.78 10.73
C PRO A 45 -6.97 8.29 10.00
N SER A 46 -7.20 9.60 10.01
CA SER A 46 -8.10 10.21 9.03
C SER A 46 -7.52 10.06 7.62
N LEU A 47 -8.33 10.26 6.58
CA LEU A 47 -7.84 10.20 5.20
C LEU A 47 -6.69 11.20 4.94
N SER A 48 -6.80 12.42 5.49
CA SER A 48 -5.71 13.41 5.42
C SER A 48 -4.48 12.95 6.20
N GLY A 49 -4.67 12.37 7.39
CA GLY A 49 -3.57 11.79 8.17
C GLY A 49 -2.85 10.67 7.43
N PHE A 50 -3.60 9.83 6.71
CA PHE A 50 -3.05 8.79 5.87
C PHE A 50 -2.18 9.35 4.73
N PHE A 51 -2.61 10.42 4.05
CA PHE A 51 -1.76 11.04 3.02
C PHE A 51 -0.48 11.63 3.61
N TYR A 52 -0.54 12.26 4.79
CA TYR A 52 0.69 12.68 5.48
C TYR A 52 1.62 11.51 5.85
N ILE A 53 1.06 10.36 6.21
CA ILE A 53 1.84 9.13 6.44
C ILE A 53 2.53 8.71 5.14
N CYS A 54 1.82 8.71 4.01
CA CYS A 54 2.38 8.39 2.70
C CYS A 54 3.51 9.35 2.31
N ASP A 55 3.27 10.66 2.44
CA ASP A 55 4.27 11.70 2.15
C ASP A 55 5.51 11.52 3.03
N TYR A 56 5.33 11.29 4.33
CA TYR A 56 6.45 11.05 5.24
C TYR A 56 7.24 9.81 4.87
N LEU A 57 6.59 8.75 4.38
CA LEU A 57 7.22 7.49 3.99
C LEU A 57 7.83 7.54 2.57
N ASP A 58 7.64 8.62 1.81
CA ASP A 58 8.03 8.76 0.40
C ASP A 58 7.37 7.68 -0.50
N ILE A 59 6.09 7.38 -0.27
CA ILE A 59 5.32 6.40 -1.03
C ILE A 59 3.98 6.96 -1.48
N THR A 60 3.39 6.38 -2.52
CA THR A 60 2.00 6.70 -2.89
C THR A 60 1.01 5.84 -2.08
N ALA A 61 -0.25 6.26 -2.03
CA ALA A 61 -1.33 5.44 -1.48
C ALA A 61 -1.42 4.07 -2.18
N ARG A 62 -1.16 4.01 -3.49
CA ARG A 62 -1.12 2.75 -4.23
C ARG A 62 -0.04 1.83 -3.68
N ASP A 63 1.17 2.34 -3.49
CA ASP A 63 2.29 1.55 -2.95
C ASP A 63 1.99 1.06 -1.53
N PHE A 64 1.27 1.86 -0.74
CA PHE A 64 0.82 1.42 0.59
C PHE A 64 -0.09 0.20 0.49
N PHE A 65 -1.12 0.25 -0.38
CA PHE A 65 -2.12 -0.81 -0.50
C PHE A 65 -1.68 -2.03 -1.32
N ASP A 66 -0.65 -1.90 -2.16
CA ASP A 66 -0.11 -2.98 -3.00
C ASP A 66 0.93 -3.81 -2.24
N ASP A 67 0.51 -4.53 -1.18
CA ASP A 67 1.37 -5.38 -0.32
C ASP A 67 1.57 -6.82 -0.86
N GLY A 68 1.00 -7.15 -2.03
CA GLY A 68 0.95 -8.51 -2.57
C GLY A 68 1.69 -8.73 -3.89
N ASN A 69 2.26 -7.69 -4.50
CA ASN A 69 2.95 -7.83 -5.78
C ASN A 69 4.41 -8.20 -5.61
N GLU A 70 4.74 -9.47 -5.86
CA GLU A 70 6.12 -9.95 -5.94
C GLU A 70 6.88 -9.32 -7.13
N TYR A 71 6.15 -8.88 -8.17
CA TYR A 71 6.67 -8.28 -9.40
C TYR A 71 5.91 -7.00 -9.78
N PRO A 72 6.00 -5.92 -8.97
CA PRO A 72 5.15 -4.74 -9.10
C PRO A 72 5.37 -3.98 -10.42
N GLU A 73 6.62 -3.88 -10.89
CA GLU A 73 6.94 -3.19 -12.14
C GLU A 73 6.41 -3.94 -13.37
N GLN A 74 6.56 -5.26 -13.41
CA GLN A 74 6.06 -6.11 -14.49
C GLN A 74 4.54 -6.08 -14.54
N LEU A 75 3.88 -6.18 -13.39
CA LEU A 75 2.42 -6.16 -13.31
C LEU A 75 1.84 -4.78 -13.64
N ARG A 76 2.55 -3.70 -13.27
CA ARG A 76 2.19 -2.34 -13.68
C ARG A 76 2.27 -2.16 -15.20
N ALA A 77 3.34 -2.62 -15.84
CA ALA A 77 3.49 -2.55 -17.29
C ALA A 77 2.38 -3.33 -18.01
N VAL A 78 2.14 -4.57 -17.59
CA VAL A 78 1.06 -5.41 -18.13
C VAL A 78 -0.30 -4.74 -17.95
N PHE A 79 -0.59 -4.18 -16.78
CA PHE A 79 -1.85 -3.50 -16.52
C PHE A 79 -2.05 -2.25 -17.41
N GLN A 80 -0.99 -1.48 -17.66
CA GLN A 80 -1.04 -0.32 -18.55
C GLN A 80 -1.33 -0.71 -20.00
N ASP A 81 -0.78 -1.82 -20.46
CA ASP A 81 -1.07 -2.32 -21.81
C ASP A 81 -2.48 -2.91 -21.90
N MET A 82 -2.95 -3.61 -20.87
CA MET A 82 -4.32 -4.13 -20.80
C MET A 82 -5.39 -3.02 -20.86
N GLN A 83 -5.13 -1.83 -20.32
CA GLN A 83 -6.07 -0.70 -20.40
C GLN A 83 -6.36 -0.22 -21.83
N LYS A 84 -5.51 -0.56 -22.80
CA LYS A 84 -5.65 -0.14 -24.21
C LYS A 84 -6.44 -1.14 -25.05
N LEU A 85 -6.78 -2.30 -24.48
CA LEU A 85 -7.39 -3.42 -25.20
C LEU A 85 -8.92 -3.30 -25.24
N SER A 86 -9.51 -3.88 -26.29
CA SER A 86 -10.97 -4.03 -26.35
C SER A 86 -11.47 -5.05 -25.32
N PRO A 87 -12.76 -5.03 -24.97
CA PRO A 87 -13.35 -6.02 -24.06
C PRO A 87 -13.11 -7.47 -24.51
N GLU A 88 -13.20 -7.74 -25.82
CA GLU A 88 -12.96 -9.08 -26.39
C GLU A 88 -11.50 -9.52 -26.22
N GLN A 89 -10.55 -8.62 -26.48
CA GLN A 89 -9.13 -8.89 -26.30
C GLN A 89 -8.77 -9.15 -24.83
N LEU A 90 -9.35 -8.37 -23.91
CA LEU A 90 -9.20 -8.59 -22.47
C LEU A 90 -9.73 -9.97 -22.05
N GLN A 91 -10.86 -10.40 -22.61
CA GLN A 91 -11.45 -11.70 -22.32
C GLN A 91 -10.57 -12.86 -22.82
N ASN A 92 -9.95 -12.69 -23.99
CA ASN A 92 -8.97 -13.65 -24.51
C ASN A 92 -7.73 -13.75 -23.61
N ILE A 93 -7.16 -12.61 -23.19
CA ILE A 93 -6.03 -12.61 -22.25
C ILE A 93 -6.42 -13.27 -20.92
N HIS A 94 -7.62 -12.97 -20.39
CA HIS A 94 -8.10 -13.59 -19.16
C HIS A 94 -8.19 -15.12 -19.29
N ALA A 95 -8.65 -15.63 -20.44
CA ALA A 95 -8.69 -17.07 -20.70
C ALA A 95 -7.30 -17.71 -20.69
N ILE A 96 -6.29 -17.05 -21.28
CA ILE A 96 -4.89 -17.50 -21.26
C ILE A 96 -4.35 -17.55 -19.83
N VAL A 97 -4.46 -16.45 -19.08
CA VAL A 97 -4.00 -16.38 -17.68
C VAL A 97 -4.66 -17.46 -16.83
N LYS A 98 -5.98 -17.66 -16.98
CA LYS A 98 -6.72 -18.73 -16.29
C LYS A 98 -6.24 -20.13 -16.66
N GLY A 99 -5.74 -20.33 -17.88
CA GLY A 99 -5.11 -21.58 -18.31
C GLY A 99 -3.76 -21.85 -17.62
N LEU A 100 -2.99 -20.79 -17.32
CA LEU A 100 -1.68 -20.89 -16.66
C LEU A 100 -1.76 -21.11 -15.14
N LEU A 101 -2.87 -20.72 -14.51
CA LEU A 101 -3.10 -20.90 -13.06
C LEU A 101 -3.57 -22.32 -12.69
N ARG A 102 -3.59 -23.26 -13.63
CA ARG A 102 -4.04 -24.65 -13.42
C ARG A 102 -2.89 -25.57 -13.06
#